data_AF-A0A4S0RSY8-F1
#
_entry.id   AF-A0A4S0RSY8-F1
#
_cell.length_a   1.000
_cell.length_b   1.000
_cell.length_c   1.000
_cell.angle_alpha   90.00
_cell.angle_beta   90.00
_cell.angle_gamma   90.00
#
_symmetry.space_group_name_H-M   'P 1'
#
loop_
_entity.id
_entity.type
_entity.pdbx_description
1 polymer ?
#
loop_
_entity_poly.entity_id
_entity_poly.type
_entity_poly.pdbx_seq_one_letter_code
_entity_poly.pdbx_strand_id
1 'polypeptide(L)'
;MAYKSIIANLAIDAPPAPLVKLGVELAERFGAHLVGLAAADVPPLVATGNGLVYEGEVMQIQRTEIEKRLAELRAEFERLVPASVSSEWGQAVCSPTRFLS
;
A
#
# COMPACT_ATOMS: atom_id res chain seq x y z
N MET A 1 9.65 -26.99 2.98
CA MET A 1 9.10 -25.93 3.83
C MET A 1 7.86 -25.38 3.15
N ALA A 2 6.75 -25.22 3.87
CA ALA A 2 5.54 -24.57 3.37
C ALA A 2 5.35 -23.26 4.12
N TYR A 3 5.16 -22.15 3.41
CA TYR A 3 4.83 -20.86 4.01
C TYR A 3 3.32 -20.77 4.15
N LYS A 4 2.85 -20.30 5.32
CA LYS A 4 1.41 -20.10 5.55
C LYS A 4 0.91 -18.84 4.83
N SER A 5 1.68 -17.76 4.89
CA SER A 5 1.32 -16.46 4.33
C SER A 5 2.54 -15.74 3.79
N ILE A 6 2.33 -14.88 2.81
CA ILE A 6 3.34 -14.03 2.17
C ILE A 6 2.79 -12.61 2.19
N ILE A 7 3.57 -11.65 2.72
CA ILE A 7 3.20 -10.23 2.71
C ILE A 7 4.00 -9.52 1.63
N ALA A 8 3.31 -8.83 0.73
CA ALA A 8 3.89 -7.99 -0.31
C ALA A 8 3.67 -6.51 0.05
N ASN A 9 4.73 -5.84 0.50
CA ASN A 9 4.71 -4.39 0.76
C ASN A 9 4.85 -3.61 -0.56
N LEU A 10 3.79 -2.96 -0.99
CA LEU A 10 3.70 -2.19 -2.23
C LEU A 10 3.92 -0.71 -1.94
N ALA A 11 4.95 -0.15 -2.57
CA ALA A 11 5.23 1.28 -2.47
C ALA A 11 4.16 2.08 -3.21
N ILE A 12 3.68 3.17 -2.59
CA ILE A 12 2.61 4.00 -3.16
C ILE A 12 3.02 4.66 -4.49
N ASP A 13 4.33 4.89 -4.67
CA ASP A 13 4.94 5.58 -5.80
C ASP A 13 5.56 4.65 -6.86
N ALA A 14 5.35 3.33 -6.74
CA ALA A 14 5.91 2.36 -7.68
C ALA A 14 4.81 1.52 -8.34
N PRO A 15 4.99 1.08 -9.60
CA PRO A 15 4.08 0.12 -10.22
C PRO A 15 4.02 -1.19 -9.40
N PRO A 16 2.83 -1.65 -8.96
CA PRO A 16 2.73 -2.82 -8.08
C PRO A 16 2.95 -4.14 -8.85
N ALA A 17 2.77 -4.12 -10.18
CA ALA A 17 2.72 -5.33 -10.99
C ALA A 17 3.90 -6.31 -10.84
N PRO A 18 5.18 -5.88 -10.82
CA PRO A 18 6.29 -6.80 -10.65
C PRO A 18 6.25 -7.53 -9.29
N LEU A 19 5.93 -6.82 -8.21
CA LEU A 19 5.93 -7.39 -6.87
C LEU A 19 4.69 -8.27 -6.63
N VAL A 20 3.54 -7.87 -7.15
CA VAL A 20 2.31 -8.68 -7.06
C VAL A 20 2.47 -10.00 -7.82
N LYS A 21 3.04 -9.97 -9.03
CA LYS A 21 3.30 -11.19 -9.80
C LYS A 21 4.23 -12.15 -9.06
N LEU A 22 5.32 -11.64 -8.49
CA LEU A 22 6.22 -12.44 -7.66
C LEU A 22 5.49 -13.03 -6.45
N GLY A 23 4.66 -12.23 -5.77
CA GLY A 23 3.86 -12.68 -4.64
C GLY A 23 2.90 -13.81 -5.01
N VAL A 24 2.21 -13.70 -6.16
CA VAL A 24 1.33 -14.73 -6.71
C VAL A 24 2.10 -16.02 -7.00
N GLU A 25 3.22 -15.94 -7.72
CA GLU A 25 4.03 -17.11 -8.06
C GLU A 25 4.50 -17.86 -6.80
N LEU A 26 4.92 -17.13 -5.76
CA LEU A 26 5.32 -17.73 -4.50
C LEU A 26 4.11 -18.31 -3.75
N ALA A 27 2.98 -17.61 -3.73
CA ALA A 27 1.76 -18.09 -3.08
C ALA A 27 1.26 -19.39 -3.71
N GLU A 28 1.24 -19.49 -5.03
CA GLU A 28 0.87 -20.71 -5.76
C GLU A 28 1.84 -21.86 -5.46
N ARG A 29 3.15 -21.57 -5.52
CA ARG A 29 4.19 -22.58 -5.28
C ARG A 29 4.13 -23.19 -3.88
N PHE A 30 3.78 -22.39 -2.88
CA PHE A 30 3.77 -22.81 -1.48
C PHE A 30 2.38 -23.08 -0.91
N GLY A 31 1.32 -22.86 -1.69
CA GLY A 31 -0.06 -22.89 -1.19
C GLY A 31 -0.31 -21.85 -0.09
N ALA A 32 0.36 -20.70 -0.16
CA ALA A 32 0.33 -19.66 0.86
C ALA A 32 -0.78 -18.63 0.59
N HIS A 33 -1.22 -17.96 1.65
CA HIS A 33 -2.12 -16.80 1.56
C HIS A 33 -1.32 -15.53 1.23
N LEU A 34 -1.74 -14.76 0.22
CA LEU A 34 -1.05 -13.53 -0.21
C LEU A 34 -1.69 -12.29 0.42
N VAL A 35 -0.93 -11.54 1.20
CA VAL A 35 -1.35 -10.27 1.80
C VAL A 35 -0.72 -9.12 1.02
N GLY A 36 -1.53 -8.32 0.33
CA GLY A 36 -1.11 -7.05 -0.24
C GLY A 36 -1.13 -5.97 0.83
N LEU A 37 -0.04 -5.20 0.95
CA LEU A 37 0.08 -4.17 1.97
C LEU A 37 0.59 -2.86 1.36
N ALA A 38 -0.08 -1.74 1.64
CA ALA A 38 0.43 -0.42 1.31
C ALA A 38 0.11 0.60 2.41
N ALA A 39 1.09 1.41 2.79
CA ALA A 39 0.91 2.48 3.74
C ALA A 39 1.75 3.69 3.34
N ALA A 40 1.20 4.89 3.54
CA ALA A 40 1.88 6.15 3.28
C ALA A 40 1.42 7.20 4.28
N ASP A 41 2.34 8.09 4.66
CA ASP A 41 2.07 9.14 5.64
C ASP A 41 1.98 10.51 4.96
N VAL A 42 1.23 11.42 5.58
CA VAL A 42 1.20 12.83 5.15
C VAL A 42 2.55 13.44 5.53
N PRO A 43 3.35 13.94 4.57
CA PRO A 43 4.65 14.50 4.89
C PRO A 43 4.51 15.69 5.85
N PRO A 44 5.43 15.86 6.81
CA PRO A 44 5.38 16.97 7.75
C PRO A 44 5.46 18.30 6.98
N LEU A 45 4.65 19.27 7.41
CA LEU A 45 4.65 20.61 6.84
C LEU A 45 6.04 21.24 7.06
N VAL A 46 6.70 21.63 5.97
CA VAL A 46 7.92 22.43 5.99
C VAL A 46 7.54 23.90 5.89
N ALA A 47 7.93 24.70 6.89
CA ALA A 47 7.79 26.15 6.83
C ALA A 47 8.65 26.69 5.68
N THR A 48 8.00 27.19 4.63
CA THR A 48 8.70 27.99 3.61
C THR A 48 8.78 29.44 4.11
N GLY A 49 9.84 30.17 3.74
CA GLY A 49 10.14 31.51 4.25
C GLY A 49 9.09 32.60 4.01
N ASN A 50 7.96 32.27 3.36
CA ASN A 50 6.89 33.20 2.97
C ASN A 50 5.63 33.13 3.86
N GLY A 51 5.68 32.45 5.01
CA GLY A 51 4.60 32.47 6.00
C GLY A 51 3.71 31.23 6.00
N LEU A 52 2.90 31.12 7.07
CA LEU A 52 2.01 30.00 7.38
C LEU A 52 1.04 29.76 6.22
N VAL A 53 1.25 28.69 5.46
CA VAL A 53 0.30 28.21 4.47
C VAL A 53 -0.86 27.60 5.25
N TYR A 54 -2.10 28.09 5.05
CA TYR A 54 -3.34 27.60 5.66
C TYR A 54 -3.32 26.09 5.91
N GLU A 55 -3.02 25.71 7.15
CA GLU A 55 -2.43 24.40 7.49
C GLU A 55 -3.43 23.24 7.40
N GLY A 56 -4.73 23.52 7.57
CA GLY A 56 -5.78 22.49 7.58
C GLY A 56 -6.15 21.94 6.20
N GLU A 57 -6.39 22.81 5.22
CA GLU A 57 -6.89 22.41 3.90
C GLU A 57 -5.83 21.63 3.10
N VAL A 58 -4.56 22.05 3.18
CA VAL A 58 -3.45 21.38 2.48
C VAL A 58 -3.23 19.96 3.00
N MET A 59 -3.30 19.74 4.31
CA MET A 59 -3.16 18.41 4.89
C MET A 59 -4.32 17.48 4.52
N GLN A 60 -5.55 18.02 4.46
CA GLN A 60 -6.72 17.24 4.02
C GLN A 60 -6.61 16.83 2.54
N ILE A 61 -6.12 17.74 1.68
CA ILE A 61 -5.87 17.43 0.27
C ILE A 61 -4.83 16.32 0.13
N GLN A 62 -3.72 16.41 0.85
CA GLN A 62 -2.67 15.39 0.80
C GLN A 62 -3.15 14.03 1.32
N ARG A 63 -3.92 14.00 2.42
CA ARG A 63 -4.52 12.78 2.94
C ARG A 63 -5.47 12.14 1.91
N THR A 64 -6.31 12.96 1.27
CA THR A 64 -7.28 12.50 0.26
C THR A 64 -6.56 11.92 -0.96
N GLU A 65 -5.45 12.55 -1.38
CA GLU A 65 -4.63 12.05 -2.49
C GLU A 65 -3.97 10.70 -2.13
N ILE A 66 -3.45 10.54 -0.91
CA ILE A 66 -2.93 9.25 -0.43
C ILE A 66 -4.04 8.20 -0.44
N GLU A 67 -5.23 8.50 0.08
CA GLU A 67 -6.36 7.55 0.09
C GLU A 67 -6.75 7.12 -1.31
N LYS A 68 -6.79 8.06 -2.27
CA LYS A 68 -7.08 7.78 -3.67
C LYS A 68 -6.03 6.83 -4.28
N ARG A 69 -4.75 7.12 -4.06
CA ARG A 69 -3.66 6.29 -4.59
C ARG A 69 -3.62 4.89 -3.97
N LEU A 70 -3.93 4.78 -2.68
CA LEU A 70 -4.09 3.47 -2.01
C LEU A 70 -5.26 2.68 -2.61
N ALA A 71 -6.38 3.33 -2.94
CA ALA A 71 -7.51 2.68 -3.59
C ALA A 71 -7.17 2.21 -5.02
N GLU A 72 -6.40 3.00 -5.78
CA GLU A 72 -5.90 2.62 -7.11
C GLU A 72 -4.98 1.39 -7.02
N LEU A 73 -4.06 1.37 -6.05
CA LEU A 73 -3.18 0.22 -5.80
C LEU A 73 -3.94 -1.03 -5.39
N ARG A 74 -4.96 -0.89 -4.54
CA ARG A 74 -5.85 -1.98 -4.17
C ARG A 74 -6.54 -2.57 -5.40
N ALA A 75 -7.12 -1.72 -6.25
CA ALA A 75 -7.80 -2.16 -7.46
C ALA A 75 -6.82 -2.88 -8.42
N GLU A 76 -5.59 -2.40 -8.52
CA GLU A 76 -4.57 -3.06 -9.33
C GLU A 76 -4.13 -4.41 -8.74
N PHE A 77 -3.96 -4.49 -7.42
CA PHE A 77 -3.69 -5.75 -6.71
C PHE A 77 -4.80 -6.78 -6.96
N GLU A 78 -6.05 -6.42 -6.70
CA GLU A 78 -7.22 -7.30 -6.91
C GLU A 78 -7.36 -7.77 -8.37
N ARG A 79 -6.99 -6.91 -9.33
CA ARG A 79 -6.99 -7.26 -10.76
C ARG A 79 -5.86 -8.24 -11.14
N LEU A 80 -4.71 -8.13 -10.48
CA LEU A 80 -3.52 -8.92 -10.80
C LEU A 80 -3.49 -10.27 -10.07
N VAL A 81 -4.16 -10.39 -8.92
CA VAL A 81 -4.23 -11.64 -8.17
C VAL A 81 -5.30 -12.56 -8.77
N PRO A 82 -4.93 -13.77 -9.24
CA PRO A 82 -5.91 -14.73 -9.74
C PRO A 82 -6.86 -15.19 -8.64
N ALA A 83 -8.11 -15.49 -8.99
CA ALA A 83 -9.11 -16.01 -8.05
C ALA A 83 -8.72 -17.35 -7.38
N SER A 84 -7.75 -18.09 -7.96
CA SER A 84 -7.18 -19.31 -7.38
C SER A 84 -6.27 -19.05 -6.19
N VAL A 85 -5.76 -17.83 -6.02
CA VAL A 85 -4.87 -17.45 -4.92
C VAL A 85 -5.67 -16.78 -3.82
N SER A 86 -5.70 -17.40 -2.63
CA SER A 86 -6.26 -16.78 -1.45
C SER A 86 -5.47 -15.51 -1.11
N SER A 87 -6.16 -14.38 -1.03
CA SER A 87 -5.52 -13.09 -0.78
C SER A 87 -6.34 -12.15 0.08
N GLU A 88 -5.66 -11.21 0.72
CA GLU A 88 -6.25 -10.10 1.47
C GLU A 88 -5.50 -8.80 1.20
N TRP A 89 -6.12 -7.68 1.55
CA TRP A 89 -5.56 -6.34 1.37
C TRP A 89 -5.58 -5.55 2.68
N GLY A 90 -4.43 -4.99 3.06
CA GLY A 90 -4.28 -4.06 4.16
C GLY A 90 -3.78 -2.70 3.67
N GLN A 91 -4.36 -1.62 4.19
CA GLN A 91 -3.85 -0.27 3.94
C GLN A 91 -4.05 0.67 5.13
N ALA A 92 -3.20 1.69 5.23
CA ALA A 92 -3.41 2.81 6.13
C ALA A 92 -2.72 4.09 5.67
N VAL A 93 -3.29 5.23 6.07
CA VAL A 93 -2.62 6.53 6.00
C VAL A 93 -1.81 6.72 7.28
N CYS A 94 -0.66 6.05 7.35
CA CYS A 94 0.32 6.17 8.42
C CYS A 94 1.68 5.63 7.95
N SER A 95 2.72 5.79 8.77
CA SER A 95 3.99 5.10 8.55
C SER A 95 3.80 3.58 8.40
N PRO A 96 4.41 2.92 7.40
CA PRO A 96 4.31 1.47 7.20
C PRO A 96 4.71 0.64 8.41
N THR A 97 5.67 1.11 9.22
CA THR A 97 6.08 0.41 10.44
C THR A 97 4.99 0.44 11.51
N ARG A 98 4.20 1.50 11.59
CA ARG A 98 3.05 1.61 12.51
C ARG A 98 1.89 0.74 12.08
N PHE A 99 1.74 0.47 10.78
CA PHE A 99 0.69 -0.44 10.31
C PHE A 99 0.90 -1.88 10.80
N LEU A 100 2.15 -2.29 11.00
CA LEU A 100 2.54 -3.66 11.35
C LEU A 100 2.56 -3.95 12.86
N SER A 101 2.33 -2.95 13.72
CA SER A 101 2.43 -3.04 15.18
C SER A 101 1.09 -3.28 15.87
#